data_AF-A0A928RXX6-F1
#
_entry.id   AF-A0A928RXX6-F1
#
_cell.length_a   1.000
_cell.length_b   1.000
_cell.length_c   1.000
_cell.angle_alpha   90.00
_cell.angle_beta   90.00
_cell.angle_gamma   90.00
#
_symmetry.space_group_name_H-M   'P 1'
#
loop_
_entity.id
_entity.type
_entity.pdbx_description
1 polymer ?
#
loop_
_entity_poly.entity_id
_entity_poly.type
_entity_poly.pdbx_seq_one_letter_code
_entity_poly.pdbx_strand_id
1 'polypeptide(L)'
;MGSAHGAGAFILVIFVLIMLPTEALHIWILFPLYGIYKGMSEGTLRAYLATLAPPERKATAFGVYHTVVGLMLLPASVVAGYLWDNVGPEATFLYGSGMSALAAVIFVIFRPGKG
;
A
#
# COMPACT_ATOMS: atom_id res chain seq x y z
N MET A 1 -5.72 16.56 12.24
CA MET A 1 -4.28 16.88 12.12
C MET A 1 -3.46 15.62 12.41
N GLY A 2 -3.85 14.45 11.89
CA GLY A 2 -3.34 13.15 12.38
C GLY A 2 -3.12 12.03 11.34
N SER A 3 -3.41 12.23 10.05
CA SER A 3 -3.24 11.15 9.05
C SER A 3 -1.84 11.06 8.44
N ALA A 4 -1.07 12.16 8.42
CA ALA A 4 0.27 12.20 7.82
C ALA A 4 1.33 11.46 8.66
N HIS A 5 1.17 11.46 9.98
CA HIS A 5 2.07 10.74 10.89
C HIS A 5 1.89 9.21 10.79
N GLY A 6 0.67 8.74 10.53
CA GLY A 6 0.37 7.31 10.44
C GLY A 6 0.95 6.63 9.20
N ALA A 7 0.88 7.28 8.03
CA ALA A 7 1.45 6.74 6.79
C ALA A 7 2.98 6.71 6.83
N GLY A 8 3.61 7.78 7.33
CA GLY A 8 5.08 7.83 7.49
C GLY A 8 5.60 6.83 8.52
N ALA A 9 4.90 6.67 9.65
CA ALA A 9 5.25 5.68 10.67
C ALA A 9 5.11 4.25 10.15
N PHE A 10 4.08 3.95 9.33
CA PHE A 10 3.88 2.61 8.77
C PHE A 10 4.98 2.21 7.78
N ILE A 11 5.46 3.16 6.98
CA ILE A 11 6.54 2.94 6.02
C ILE A 11 7.88 2.76 6.75
N LEU A 12 8.13 3.54 7.81
CA LEU A 12 9.28 3.34 8.71
C LEU A 12 9.25 1.98 9.42
N VAL A 13 8.08 1.53 9.86
CA VAL A 13 7.88 0.22 10.49
C VAL A 13 8.20 -0.91 9.50
N ILE A 14 7.72 -0.84 8.26
CA ILE A 14 8.07 -1.82 7.21
C ILE A 14 9.57 -1.80 6.90
N PHE A 15 10.18 -0.61 6.82
CA PHE A 15 11.62 -0.45 6.55
C PHE A 15 12.48 -1.07 7.66
N VAL A 16 12.12 -0.83 8.92
CA VAL A 16 12.80 -1.38 10.10
C VAL A 16 12.60 -2.90 10.19
N LEU A 17 11.44 -3.41 9.76
CA LEU A 17 11.10 -4.85 9.82
C LEU A 17 11.73 -5.70 8.73
N ILE A 18 12.10 -5.12 7.58
CA ILE A 18 12.90 -5.79 6.54
C ILE A 18 14.38 -5.91 6.93
N MET A 19 14.87 -5.05 7.84
CA MET A 19 16.28 -5.01 8.25
C MET A 19 16.63 -5.95 9.41
N LEU A 20 15.63 -6.56 10.06
CA LEU A 20 15.80 -7.48 11.19
C LEU A 20 16.02 -8.92 10.70
N PRO A 21 16.92 -9.70 11.33
CA PRO A 21 17.16 -11.09 10.96
C PRO A 21 15.86 -11.90 11.06
N THR A 22 15.52 -12.58 9.97
CA THR A 22 14.23 -13.24 9.75
C THR A 22 14.09 -14.51 10.58
N GLU A 23 13.65 -14.36 11.83
CA GLU A 23 13.07 -15.44 12.63
C GLU A 23 11.59 -15.64 12.30
N ALA A 24 11.09 -16.88 12.31
CA ALA A 24 9.69 -17.20 11.99
C ALA A 24 8.65 -16.40 12.81
N LEU A 25 9.03 -15.96 14.02
CA LEU A 25 8.23 -15.11 14.90
C LEU A 25 7.94 -13.70 14.34
N HIS A 26 8.82 -13.14 13.50
CA HIS A 26 8.62 -11.80 12.94
C HIS A 26 7.41 -11.75 12.00
N ILE A 27 7.20 -12.79 11.20
CA ILE A 27 6.08 -12.89 10.26
C ILE A 27 4.74 -12.92 11.01
N TRP A 28 4.67 -13.64 12.14
CA TRP A 28 3.45 -13.78 12.96
C TRP A 28 2.99 -12.48 13.60
N ILE A 29 3.89 -11.55 13.89
CA ILE A 29 3.56 -10.22 14.42
C ILE A 29 3.25 -9.25 13.28
N LEU A 30 4.02 -9.32 12.19
CA LEU A 30 3.88 -8.45 11.02
C LEU A 30 2.55 -8.62 10.30
N PHE A 31 2.14 -9.87 10.08
CA PHE A 31 0.96 -10.18 9.29
C PHE A 31 -0.32 -9.56 9.85
N PRO A 32 -0.65 -9.70 11.17
CA PRO A 32 -1.83 -9.04 11.74
C PRO A 32 -1.69 -7.51 11.79
N LEU A 33 -0.50 -6.97 12.08
CA LEU A 33 -0.28 -5.52 12.09
C LEU A 33 -0.51 -4.89 10.71
N TYR A 34 0.02 -5.54 9.67
CA TYR A 34 -0.25 -5.17 8.28
C TYR A 34 -1.73 -5.30 7.93
N GLY A 35 -2.40 -6.37 8.36
CA GLY A 35 -3.83 -6.58 8.18
C GLY A 35 -4.67 -5.45 8.78
N ILE A 36 -4.36 -5.02 10.01
CA ILE A 36 -5.05 -3.90 10.69
C ILE A 36 -4.86 -2.61 9.89
N TYR A 37 -3.63 -2.27 9.53
CA TYR A 37 -3.35 -1.05 8.77
C TYR A 37 -4.06 -1.05 7.40
N LYS A 38 -3.97 -2.16 6.67
CA LYS A 38 -4.59 -2.30 5.35
C LYS A 38 -6.10 -2.19 5.47
N GLY A 39 -6.70 -2.84 6.47
CA GLY A 39 -8.14 -2.76 6.74
C GLY A 39 -8.60 -1.34 7.05
N MET A 40 -7.87 -0.60 7.90
CA MET A 40 -8.16 0.80 8.20
C MET A 40 -8.03 1.70 6.96
N SER A 41 -6.95 1.52 6.19
CA SER A 41 -6.64 2.37 5.02
C SER A 41 -7.61 2.13 3.86
N GLU A 42 -7.78 0.87 3.43
CA GLU A 42 -8.72 0.52 2.36
C GLU A 42 -10.18 0.75 2.77
N GLY A 43 -10.51 0.58 4.06
CA GLY A 43 -11.83 0.91 4.60
C GLY A 43 -12.12 2.40 4.48
N THR A 44 -11.20 3.25 4.91
CA THR A 44 -11.32 4.71 4.82
C THR A 44 -11.41 5.18 3.36
N LEU A 45 -10.59 4.63 2.47
CA LEU A 45 -10.58 4.98 1.05
C LEU A 45 -11.90 4.61 0.36
N ARG A 46 -12.43 3.42 0.62
CA ARG A 46 -13.72 2.97 0.06
C ARG A 46 -14.89 3.78 0.62
N ALA A 47 -14.87 4.12 1.90
CA ALA A 47 -15.87 5.01 2.50
C ALA A 47 -15.84 6.40 1.85
N TYR A 48 -14.66 6.94 1.60
CA TYR A 48 -14.50 8.21 0.89
C TYR A 48 -15.02 8.15 -0.56
N LEU A 49 -14.68 7.10 -1.30
CA LEU A 49 -15.25 6.83 -2.64
C LEU A 49 -16.78 6.77 -2.63
N ALA A 50 -17.39 6.15 -1.61
CA ALA A 50 -18.85 6.08 -1.47
C ALA A 50 -19.51 7.45 -1.25
N THR A 51 -18.77 8.44 -0.71
CA THR A 51 -19.26 9.81 -0.54
C THR A 51 -19.19 10.64 -1.83
N LEU A 52 -18.27 10.31 -2.75
CA LEU A 52 -18.11 11.00 -4.02
C LEU A 52 -19.07 10.51 -5.11
N ALA A 53 -19.50 9.25 -5.03
CA ALA A 53 -20.35 8.64 -6.05
C ALA A 53 -21.85 8.94 -5.82
N PRO A 54 -22.60 9.39 -6.85
CA PRO A 54 -24.06 9.54 -6.80
C PRO A 54 -24.74 8.22 -6.42
N PRO A 55 -25.85 8.23 -5.67
CA PRO A 55 -26.55 7.01 -5.20
C PRO A 55 -26.82 6.01 -6.32
N GLU A 56 -27.20 6.49 -7.50
CA GLU A 56 -27.56 5.67 -8.67
C GLU A 56 -26.34 5.04 -9.36
N ARG A 57 -25.13 5.56 -9.12
CA ARG A 57 -23.88 5.13 -9.78
C ARG A 57 -22.83 4.55 -8.83
N LYS A 58 -23.16 4.33 -7.55
CA LYS A 58 -22.22 3.76 -6.56
C LYS A 58 -21.66 2.41 -6.99
N ALA A 59 -22.51 1.51 -7.49
CA ALA A 59 -22.08 0.19 -7.95
C ALA A 59 -21.07 0.29 -9.11
N THR A 60 -21.31 1.19 -10.08
CA THR A 60 -20.40 1.43 -11.20
C THR A 60 -19.08 2.07 -10.74
N ALA A 61 -19.13 3.03 -9.81
CA ALA A 61 -17.93 3.66 -9.26
C ALA A 61 -17.01 2.65 -8.56
N PHE A 62 -17.57 1.75 -7.74
CA PHE A 62 -16.81 0.66 -7.14
C PHE A 62 -16.33 -0.37 -8.17
N GLY A 63 -17.15 -0.68 -9.19
CA GLY A 63 -16.75 -1.56 -10.29
C GLY A 63 -15.52 -1.03 -11.03
N VAL A 64 -15.56 0.23 -11.48
CA VAL A 64 -14.43 0.88 -12.16
C VAL A 64 -13.21 0.95 -11.25
N TYR A 65 -13.38 1.31 -9.97
CA TYR A 65 -12.28 1.31 -9.01
C TYR A 65 -11.57 -0.06 -8.95
N HIS A 66 -12.33 -1.14 -8.78
CA HIS A 66 -11.76 -2.49 -8.70
C HIS A 66 -11.18 -2.96 -10.04
N THR A 67 -11.77 -2.60 -11.18
CA THR A 67 -11.21 -2.88 -12.50
C THR A 67 -9.86 -2.20 -12.68
N VAL A 68 -9.74 -0.91 -12.36
CA VAL A 68 -8.48 -0.17 -12.47
C VAL A 68 -7.44 -0.74 -11.53
N VAL A 69 -7.79 -1.00 -10.27
CA VAL A 69 -6.88 -1.63 -9.30
C VAL A 69 -6.39 -2.98 -9.79
N GLY A 70 -7.29 -3.85 -10.27
CA GLY A 70 -6.93 -5.16 -10.81
C GLY A 70 -6.04 -5.06 -12.05
N LEU A 71 -6.36 -4.14 -12.97
CA LEU A 71 -5.58 -3.93 -14.20
C LEU A 71 -4.17 -3.39 -13.91
N MET A 72 -3.99 -2.60 -12.85
CA MET A 72 -2.67 -2.17 -12.37
C MET A 72 -1.93 -3.26 -11.60
N LEU A 73 -2.65 -4.16 -10.92
CA LEU A 73 -2.06 -5.26 -10.17
C LEU A 73 -1.46 -6.34 -11.07
N LEU A 74 -2.02 -6.53 -12.27
CA LEU A 74 -1.49 -7.48 -13.27
C LEU A 74 -0.03 -7.19 -13.67
N PRO A 75 0.33 -6.01 -14.23
CA PRO A 75 1.71 -5.71 -14.57
C PRO A 75 2.61 -5.66 -13.33
N ALA A 76 2.09 -5.20 -12.18
CA ALA A 76 2.85 -5.21 -10.93
C ALA A 76 3.25 -6.64 -10.51
N SER A 77 2.32 -7.60 -10.63
CA SER A 77 2.59 -9.01 -10.33
C SER A 77 3.60 -9.63 -11.30
N VAL A 78 3.51 -9.28 -12.59
CA VAL A 78 4.48 -9.75 -13.61
C VAL A 78 5.89 -9.25 -13.29
N VAL A 79 6.04 -7.97 -12.95
CA VAL A 79 7.33 -7.39 -12.55
C VAL A 79 7.84 -8.05 -11.27
N ALA A 80 6.98 -8.23 -10.26
CA ALA A 80 7.36 -8.87 -9.01
C ALA A 80 7.82 -10.32 -9.19
N GLY A 81 7.12 -11.11 -10.03
CA GLY A 81 7.51 -12.48 -10.37
C GLY A 81 8.81 -12.53 -11.17
N TYR A 82 8.98 -11.63 -12.15
CA TYR A 82 10.22 -11.55 -12.92
C TYR A 82 11.44 -11.25 -12.03
N LEU A 83 11.32 -10.31 -11.08
CA LEU A 83 12.37 -10.01 -10.10
C LEU A 83 12.65 -11.22 -9.19
N TRP A 84 11.60 -11.92 -8.77
CA TRP A 84 11.70 -13.07 -7.88
C TRP A 84 12.48 -14.23 -8.54
N ASP A 85 12.14 -14.54 -9.80
CA ASP A 85 12.71 -15.69 -10.51
C ASP A 85 14.13 -15.44 -11.03
N ASN A 86 14.47 -14.20 -11.43
CA ASN A 86 15.75 -13.89 -12.10
C ASN A 86 16.82 -13.28 -11.19
N VAL A 87 16.43 -12.63 -10.10
CA VAL A 87 17.37 -11.96 -9.18
C VAL A 87 17.29 -12.56 -7.78
N GLY A 88 16.08 -12.92 -7.35
CA GLY A 88 15.82 -13.59 -6.08
C GLY A 88 14.80 -12.84 -5.22
N PRO A 89 14.33 -13.47 -4.13
CA PRO A 89 13.27 -12.94 -3.26
C PRO A 89 13.59 -11.55 -2.70
N GLU A 90 14.84 -11.33 -2.32
CA GLU A 90 15.34 -10.09 -1.73
C GLU A 90 15.16 -8.88 -2.64
N ALA A 91 15.33 -9.07 -3.96
CA ALA A 91 15.19 -8.00 -4.95
C ALA A 91 13.73 -7.53 -5.08
N THR A 92 12.76 -8.45 -5.03
CA THR A 92 11.34 -8.11 -5.07
C THR A 92 10.93 -7.30 -3.83
N PHE A 93 11.45 -7.65 -2.65
CA PHE A 93 11.22 -6.88 -1.43
C PHE A 93 11.88 -5.50 -1.47
N LEU A 94 13.13 -5.40 -1.97
CA LEU A 94 13.83 -4.12 -2.13
C LEU A 94 13.10 -3.19 -3.11
N TYR A 95 12.59 -3.74 -4.21
CA TYR A 95 11.78 -3.00 -5.18
C TYR A 95 10.49 -2.46 -4.56
N GLY A 96 9.74 -3.30 -3.83
CA GLY A 96 8.55 -2.88 -3.10
C GLY A 96 8.82 -1.80 -2.05
N SER A 97 9.96 -1.92 -1.35
CA SER A 97 10.43 -0.93 -0.37
C SER A 97 10.77 0.42 -1.03
N GLY A 98 11.53 0.40 -2.14
CA GLY A 98 11.88 1.59 -2.90
C GLY A 98 10.64 2.32 -3.45
N MET A 99 9.69 1.57 -4.00
CA MET A 99 8.43 2.13 -4.48
C MET A 99 7.58 2.74 -3.35
N SER A 100 7.56 2.12 -2.18
CA SER A 100 6.85 2.65 -1.00
C SER A 100 7.50 3.93 -0.48
N ALA A 101 8.84 3.99 -0.44
CA ALA A 101 9.57 5.20 -0.08
C ALA A 101 9.31 6.32 -1.09
N LEU A 102 9.34 6.02 -2.39
CA LEU A 102 9.03 7.00 -3.44
C LEU A 102 7.61 7.55 -3.29
N ALA A 103 6.62 6.68 -3.06
CA ALA A 103 5.24 7.09 -2.82
C ALA A 103 5.11 7.99 -1.57
N ALA A 104 5.85 7.68 -0.50
CA ALA A 104 5.90 8.51 0.70
C ALA A 104 6.46 9.91 0.39
N VAL A 105 7.56 9.98 -0.35
CA VAL A 105 8.19 11.24 -0.76
C VAL A 105 7.23 12.07 -1.60
N ILE A 106 6.59 11.45 -2.60
CA ILE A 106 5.57 12.12 -3.43
C ILE A 106 4.43 12.62 -2.55
N PHE A 107 3.92 11.81 -1.63
CA PHE A 107 2.82 12.21 -0.74
C PHE A 107 3.20 13.37 0.18
N VAL A 108 4.43 13.41 0.69
CA VAL A 108 4.94 14.51 1.53
C VAL A 108 5.11 15.78 0.70
N ILE A 109 5.66 15.68 -0.51
CA ILE A 109 5.87 16.83 -1.42
C ILE A 109 4.55 17.40 -1.92
N PHE A 110 3.64 16.54 -2.36
CA PHE A 110 2.33 16.92 -2.91
C PHE A 110 1.23 16.99 -1.87
N ARG A 111 1.57 17.01 -0.57
CA ARG A 111 0.58 17.19 0.48
C ARG A 111 -0.17 18.49 0.18
N PRO A 112 -1.48 18.45 -0.14
CA PRO A 112 -2.23 19.68 -0.39
C PRO A 112 -2.13 20.51 0.88
N GLY A 113 -1.46 21.64 0.78
CA GLY A 113 -1.48 22.64 1.83
C GLY A 113 -2.94 22.96 2.08
N LYS A 114 -3.37 22.82 3.33
CA LYS A 114 -4.66 23.33 3.76
C LYS A 114 -4.64 24.84 3.53
N GLY A 115 -5.18 25.28 2.40
CA GLY A 115 -5.78 26.60 2.21
C GLY A 115 -7.25 26.49 2.51
#